data_AF-A0A5E3WZ12-F1
#
_entry.id   AF-A0A5E3WZ12-F1
#
_cell.length_a   1.000
_cell.length_b   1.000
_cell.length_c   1.000
_cell.angle_alpha   90.00
_cell.angle_beta   90.00
_cell.angle_gamma   90.00
#
_symmetry.space_group_name_H-M   'P 1'
#
loop_
_entity.id
_entity.type
_entity.pdbx_description
1 polymer ?
#
loop_
_entity_poly.entity_id
_entity_poly.type
_entity_poly.pdbx_seq_one_letter_code
_entity_poly.pdbx_strand_id
1 'polypeptide(L)'
;MDAFDPRHVRNPRVLSVIDVACHNEDLLSVLHAYFNIKQSMAVTIELYSVSNIENALTSAMERVGVQRTAGTSLDIRYETESVSRHGIRTGEYYFSLRILFPGNFTVILRMGDQRMNWRWQDFVEHFPCDQITHLSITNESGYNSPPIPLRPHRLVAALEGLRSLTVSDRHHIHLLNDVPLVAPITVVTVDLPGGTVIGDLVAIWHWLRYRSADPASTTLKLTGTFHGHGMYSIYEQYHYMEAPTIAALQMHAAVIDTRVPNIATTHLASHI
;
A
#
# COMPACT_ATOMS: atom_id res chain seq x y z
N MET A 1 -21.96 33.06 -0.93
CA MET A 1 -21.22 32.24 -1.90
C MET A 1 -22.13 32.11 -3.10
N ASP A 2 -21.78 32.74 -4.22
CA ASP A 2 -22.55 32.59 -5.46
C ASP A 2 -22.51 31.12 -5.90
N ALA A 3 -23.66 30.58 -6.30
CA ALA A 3 -23.77 29.21 -6.75
C ALA A 3 -22.90 29.01 -8.01
N PHE A 4 -22.01 28.03 -7.96
CA PHE A 4 -21.19 27.61 -9.09
C PHE A 4 -22.10 27.25 -10.27
N ASP A 5 -22.00 27.99 -11.39
CA ASP A 5 -22.67 27.65 -12.64
C ASP A 5 -21.69 26.96 -13.60
N PRO A 6 -21.75 25.62 -13.73
CA PRO A 6 -20.87 24.85 -14.61
C PRO A 6 -21.05 25.17 -16.11
N ARG A 7 -22.04 26.00 -16.48
CA ARG A 7 -22.38 26.35 -17.87
C ARG A 7 -21.61 27.54 -18.44
N HIS A 8 -20.86 28.29 -17.61
CA HIS A 8 -19.95 29.31 -18.14
C HIS A 8 -18.73 28.64 -18.77
N VAL A 9 -18.74 28.55 -20.11
CA VAL A 9 -17.64 28.00 -20.93
C VAL A 9 -16.38 28.84 -20.74
N ARG A 10 -15.56 28.47 -19.76
CA ARG A 10 -14.18 28.95 -19.65
C ARG A 10 -13.30 27.96 -20.41
N ASN A 11 -12.45 28.44 -21.32
CA ASN A 11 -11.44 27.59 -21.94
C ASN A 11 -10.52 27.06 -20.83
N PRO A 12 -10.52 25.75 -20.53
CA PRO A 12 -9.76 25.21 -19.41
C PRO A 12 -8.26 25.41 -19.66
N ARG A 13 -7.54 25.90 -18.66
CA ARG A 13 -6.10 26.15 -18.77
C ARG A 13 -5.31 24.86 -18.59
N VAL A 14 -4.20 24.75 -19.30
CA VAL A 14 -3.27 23.63 -19.12
C VAL A 14 -2.29 24.00 -18.01
N LEU A 15 -2.16 23.14 -17.01
CA LEU A 15 -1.13 23.22 -15.99
C LEU A 15 -0.14 22.07 -16.20
N SER A 16 1.16 22.32 -15.95
CA SER A 16 2.16 21.25 -16.01
C SER A 16 1.93 20.21 -14.92
N VAL A 17 1.65 20.65 -13.71
CA VAL A 17 1.40 19.81 -12.53
C VAL A 17 0.12 20.28 -11.85
N ILE A 18 -0.72 19.31 -11.48
CA ILE A 18 -1.89 19.53 -10.62
C ILE A 18 -1.70 18.66 -9.38
N ASP A 19 -1.57 19.27 -8.22
CA ASP A 19 -1.50 18.57 -6.94
C ASP A 19 -2.54 19.19 -6.02
N VAL A 20 -3.59 18.41 -5.73
CA VAL A 20 -4.74 18.89 -4.96
C VAL A 20 -5.08 17.88 -3.89
N ALA A 21 -5.17 18.38 -2.66
CA ALA A 21 -5.69 17.64 -1.53
C ALA A 21 -6.91 18.37 -0.96
N CYS A 22 -8.03 17.69 -0.79
CA CYS A 22 -9.27 18.31 -0.32
C CYS A 22 -10.17 17.40 0.51
N HIS A 23 -10.89 18.00 1.46
CA HIS A 23 -11.87 17.28 2.28
C HIS A 23 -13.21 17.07 1.57
N ASN A 24 -13.52 17.93 0.59
CA ASN A 24 -14.77 17.90 -0.15
C ASN A 24 -14.51 17.58 -1.63
N GLU A 25 -15.20 16.56 -2.13
CA GLU A 25 -15.22 16.12 -3.53
C GLU A 25 -15.72 17.23 -4.49
N ASP A 26 -16.54 18.16 -4.01
CA ASP A 26 -17.07 19.29 -4.80
C ASP A 26 -15.96 20.17 -5.40
N LEU A 27 -14.80 20.26 -4.73
CA LEU A 27 -13.66 21.01 -5.24
C LEU A 27 -13.17 20.46 -6.58
N LEU A 28 -13.31 19.15 -6.81
CA LEU A 28 -12.94 18.53 -8.08
C LEU A 28 -13.78 19.07 -9.24
N SER A 29 -15.07 19.34 -9.01
CA SER A 29 -15.94 19.96 -10.02
C SER A 29 -15.44 21.36 -10.42
N VAL A 30 -14.88 22.11 -9.47
CA VAL A 30 -14.24 23.39 -9.75
C VAL A 30 -12.95 23.18 -10.55
N LEU A 31 -12.10 22.22 -10.18
CA LEU A 31 -10.88 21.94 -10.96
C LEU A 31 -11.21 21.61 -12.42
N HIS A 32 -12.20 20.76 -12.66
CA HIS A 32 -12.63 20.33 -14.00
C HIS A 32 -13.14 21.50 -14.86
N ALA A 33 -13.76 22.50 -14.24
CA ALA A 33 -14.27 23.66 -14.98
C ALA A 33 -13.19 24.66 -15.39
N TYR A 34 -12.05 24.67 -14.71
CA TYR A 34 -11.01 25.68 -14.91
C TYR A 34 -9.73 25.14 -15.55
N PHE A 35 -9.46 23.84 -15.43
CA PHE A 35 -8.20 23.24 -15.86
C PHE A 35 -8.40 22.02 -16.76
N ASN A 36 -7.55 21.91 -17.78
CA ASN A 36 -7.51 20.74 -18.65
C ASN A 36 -6.59 19.67 -18.04
N ILE A 37 -7.16 18.85 -17.17
CA ILE A 37 -6.43 17.81 -16.43
C ILE A 37 -5.84 16.75 -17.36
N LYS A 38 -6.48 16.48 -18.51
CA LYS A 38 -5.97 15.51 -19.51
C LYS A 38 -4.65 15.92 -20.15
N GLN A 39 -4.36 17.22 -20.20
CA GLN A 39 -3.16 17.77 -20.82
C GLN A 39 -2.06 18.08 -19.80
N SER A 40 -2.29 17.82 -18.52
CA SER A 40 -1.28 17.96 -17.47
C SER A 40 -0.27 16.82 -17.51
N MET A 41 0.99 17.12 -17.16
CA MET A 41 2.08 16.14 -17.18
C MET A 41 2.07 15.23 -15.95
N ALA A 42 1.57 15.74 -14.83
CA ALA A 42 1.41 15.00 -13.58
C ALA A 42 0.20 15.52 -12.83
N VAL A 43 -0.61 14.61 -12.29
CA VAL A 43 -1.83 14.94 -11.56
C VAL A 43 -1.93 14.06 -10.32
N THR A 44 -2.07 14.68 -9.17
CA THR A 44 -2.36 14.00 -7.90
C THR A 44 -3.62 14.61 -7.30
N ILE A 45 -4.59 13.76 -7.00
CA ILE A 45 -5.82 14.12 -6.32
C ILE A 45 -5.91 13.32 -5.03
N GLU A 46 -5.88 13.99 -3.89
CA GLU A 46 -6.02 13.39 -2.56
C GLU A 46 -7.34 13.82 -1.90
N LEU A 47 -8.12 12.83 -1.44
CA LEU A 47 -9.41 13.04 -0.81
C LEU A 47 -9.37 12.59 0.66
N TYR A 48 -9.46 13.56 1.58
CA TYR A 48 -9.36 13.30 3.03
C TYR A 48 -10.63 12.70 3.63
N SER A 49 -11.80 13.05 3.11
CA SER A 49 -13.09 12.68 3.70
C SER A 49 -14.08 12.23 2.63
N VAL A 50 -13.75 11.10 1.99
CA VAL A 50 -14.62 10.47 0.97
C VAL A 50 -15.97 10.13 1.60
N SER A 51 -17.02 10.80 1.15
CA SER A 51 -18.38 10.61 1.68
C SER A 51 -19.10 9.43 1.02
N ASN A 52 -18.82 9.23 -0.27
CA ASN A 52 -19.33 8.14 -1.07
C ASN A 52 -18.23 7.74 -2.07
N ILE A 53 -17.80 6.49 -2.01
CA ILE A 53 -16.66 6.00 -2.80
C ILE A 53 -16.94 6.07 -4.31
N GLU A 54 -18.16 5.76 -4.75
CA GLU A 54 -18.56 5.81 -6.15
C GLU A 54 -18.45 7.23 -6.71
N ASN A 55 -18.98 8.21 -5.97
CA ASN A 55 -18.94 9.62 -6.35
C ASN A 55 -17.51 10.17 -6.37
N ALA A 56 -16.71 9.82 -5.36
CA ALA A 56 -15.30 10.19 -5.29
C ALA A 56 -14.51 9.62 -6.48
N LEU A 57 -14.68 8.33 -6.78
CA LEU A 57 -14.03 7.68 -7.92
C LEU A 57 -14.45 8.32 -9.27
N THR A 58 -15.75 8.56 -9.44
CA THR A 58 -16.31 9.21 -10.64
C THR A 58 -15.75 10.62 -10.82
N SER A 59 -15.72 11.40 -9.74
CA SER A 59 -15.29 12.79 -9.76
C SER A 59 -13.78 12.93 -9.91
N ALA A 60 -13.00 12.04 -9.30
CA ALA A 60 -11.55 12.05 -9.40
C ALA A 60 -11.07 11.55 -10.77
N MET A 61 -11.71 10.55 -11.37
CA MET A 61 -11.18 9.86 -12.56
C MET A 61 -12.02 10.09 -13.82
N GLU A 62 -13.30 9.74 -13.79
CA GLU A 62 -14.10 9.67 -15.02
C GLU A 62 -14.36 11.04 -15.61
N ARG A 63 -14.59 12.05 -14.76
CA ARG A 63 -14.79 13.44 -15.19
C ARG A 63 -13.54 14.04 -15.84
N VAL A 64 -12.35 13.51 -15.54
CA VAL A 64 -11.09 13.88 -16.21
C VAL A 64 -10.76 12.96 -17.38
N GLY A 65 -11.65 12.03 -17.71
CA GLY A 65 -11.53 11.04 -18.78
C GLY A 65 -10.43 10.00 -18.56
N VAL A 66 -10.11 9.71 -17.30
CA VAL A 66 -9.34 8.53 -16.90
C VAL A 66 -10.35 7.41 -16.62
N GLN A 67 -10.18 6.27 -17.28
CA GLN A 67 -11.02 5.09 -17.04
C GLN A 67 -10.54 4.36 -15.78
N ARG A 68 -11.46 3.86 -14.94
CA ARG A 68 -11.10 3.10 -13.73
C ARG A 68 -10.23 1.88 -14.04
N THR A 69 -10.51 1.20 -15.16
CA THR A 69 -9.79 0.02 -15.66
C THR A 69 -8.34 0.30 -16.06
N ALA A 70 -7.95 1.56 -16.22
CA ALA A 70 -6.58 1.92 -16.52
C ALA A 70 -5.68 1.92 -15.27
N GLY A 71 -6.25 1.83 -14.06
CA GLY A 71 -5.45 1.73 -12.83
C GLY A 71 -4.78 0.37 -12.76
N THR A 72 -3.47 0.34 -12.59
CA THR A 72 -2.70 -0.92 -12.60
C THR A 72 -2.05 -1.23 -11.25
N SER A 73 -1.90 -0.24 -10.38
CA SER A 73 -1.14 -0.38 -9.14
C SER A 73 -1.83 0.29 -7.97
N LEU A 74 -1.81 -0.39 -6.83
CA LEU A 74 -2.29 0.11 -5.54
C LEU A 74 -1.13 0.19 -4.55
N ASP A 75 -1.11 1.26 -3.77
CA ASP A 75 -0.23 1.42 -2.60
C ASP A 75 -1.11 1.77 -1.40
N ILE A 76 -1.12 0.90 -0.40
CA ILE A 76 -1.88 1.06 0.84
C ILE A 76 -0.89 1.42 1.93
N ARG A 77 -1.13 2.55 2.60
CA ARG A 77 -0.34 2.95 3.76
C ARG A 77 -1.23 3.14 4.97
N TYR A 78 -0.77 2.68 6.13
CA TYR A 78 -1.34 3.10 7.41
C TYR A 78 -0.45 4.19 8.02
N GLU A 79 -1.03 5.36 8.19
CA GLU A 79 -0.32 6.60 8.51
C GLU A 79 -1.00 7.28 9.70
N THR A 80 -0.27 8.17 10.38
CA THR A 80 -0.85 9.07 11.37
C THR A 80 -0.63 10.52 10.98
N GLU A 81 -1.63 11.36 11.21
CA GLU A 81 -1.48 12.80 11.13
C GLU A 81 -1.84 13.43 12.46
N SER A 82 -1.13 14.49 12.83
CA SER A 82 -1.44 15.22 14.05
C SER A 82 -1.78 16.67 13.74
N VAL A 83 -2.99 17.07 14.08
CA VAL A 83 -3.47 18.45 13.94
C VAL A 83 -3.47 19.11 15.31
N SER A 84 -2.84 20.29 15.40
CA SER A 84 -2.92 21.13 16.60
C SER A 84 -4.04 22.14 16.43
N ARG A 85 -5.05 22.09 17.29
CA ARG A 85 -6.16 23.04 17.31
C ARG A 85 -6.31 23.61 18.71
N HIS A 86 -6.13 24.93 18.86
CA HIS A 86 -6.14 25.64 20.14
C HIS A 86 -5.16 25.07 21.20
N GLY A 87 -3.99 24.61 20.77
CA GLY A 87 -2.97 24.04 21.66
C GLY A 87 -3.21 22.57 22.05
N ILE A 88 -4.34 21.98 21.66
CA ILE A 88 -4.59 20.55 21.81
C ILE A 88 -4.12 19.84 20.54
N ARG A 89 -3.18 18.89 20.70
CA ARG A 89 -2.72 18.03 19.61
C ARG A 89 -3.64 16.81 19.54
N THR A 90 -4.38 16.70 18.45
CA THR A 90 -5.19 15.52 18.13
C THR A 90 -4.47 14.74 17.04
N GLY A 91 -4.22 13.45 17.28
CA GLY A 91 -3.73 12.52 16.27
C GLY A 91 -4.89 11.74 15.66
N GLU A 92 -4.90 11.59 14.34
CA GLU A 92 -5.81 10.70 13.61
C GLU A 92 -4.97 9.65 12.90
N TYR A 93 -5.40 8.39 12.97
CA TYR A 93 -4.82 7.33 12.15
C TYR A 93 -5.73 7.08 10.95
N TYR A 94 -5.13 6.76 9.82
CA TYR A 94 -5.90 6.51 8.62
C TYR A 94 -5.16 5.56 7.70
N PHE A 95 -5.92 4.91 6.82
CA PHE A 95 -5.36 4.30 5.63
C PHE A 95 -5.38 5.29 4.47
N SER A 96 -4.27 5.41 3.76
CA SER A 96 -4.23 6.01 2.43
C SER A 96 -4.20 4.91 1.38
N LEU A 97 -5.22 4.88 0.52
CA LEU A 97 -5.27 4.04 -0.67
C LEU A 97 -4.87 4.89 -1.87
N ARG A 98 -3.64 4.71 -2.34
CA ARG A 98 -3.12 5.34 -3.54
C ARG A 98 -3.32 4.42 -4.74
N ILE A 99 -3.95 4.96 -5.78
CA ILE A 99 -4.21 4.29 -7.05
C ILE A 99 -3.38 5.01 -8.12
N LEU A 100 -2.55 4.25 -8.84
CA LEU A 100 -1.68 4.76 -9.89
C LEU A 100 -2.24 4.41 -11.27
N PHE A 101 -2.29 5.42 -12.12
CA PHE A 101 -2.73 5.33 -13.51
C PHE A 101 -1.58 5.73 -14.46
N PRO A 102 -1.66 5.33 -15.75
CA PRO A 102 -0.77 5.82 -16.78
C PRO A 102 -0.73 7.35 -16.85
N GLY A 103 0.42 7.89 -17.28
CA GLY A 103 0.57 9.35 -17.46
C GLY A 103 0.74 10.14 -16.16
N ASN A 104 1.31 9.52 -15.11
CA ASN A 104 1.54 10.16 -13.80
C ASN A 104 0.26 10.71 -13.16
N PHE A 105 -0.86 10.03 -13.38
CA PHE A 105 -2.13 10.37 -12.76
C PHE A 105 -2.34 9.49 -11.51
N THR A 106 -2.57 10.12 -10.37
CA THR A 106 -2.65 9.46 -9.07
C THR A 106 -3.90 9.92 -8.32
N VAL A 107 -4.64 8.97 -7.76
CA VAL A 107 -5.76 9.23 -6.84
C VAL A 107 -5.42 8.64 -5.48
N ILE A 108 -5.57 9.42 -4.41
CA ILE A 108 -5.34 8.99 -3.04
C ILE A 108 -6.65 9.15 -2.27
N LEU A 109 -7.16 8.06 -1.72
CA LEU A 109 -8.38 8.02 -0.93
C LEU A 109 -8.02 7.73 0.51
N ARG A 110 -8.42 8.60 1.44
CA ARG A 110 -8.19 8.35 2.86
C ARG A 110 -9.39 7.72 3.54
N MET A 111 -9.11 6.79 4.44
CA MET A 111 -10.07 6.13 5.30
C MET A 111 -9.62 6.28 6.75
N GLY A 112 -10.24 7.20 7.50
CA GLY A 112 -9.95 7.40 8.92
C GLY A 112 -10.32 6.18 9.76
N ASP A 113 -9.50 5.86 10.76
CA ASP A 113 -9.72 4.71 11.66
C ASP A 113 -10.95 4.89 12.56
N GLN A 114 -11.16 6.11 13.05
CA GLN A 114 -12.27 6.51 13.93
C GLN A 114 -13.50 6.99 13.15
N ARG A 115 -13.27 7.52 11.95
CA ARG A 115 -14.31 8.10 11.07
C ARG A 115 -14.27 7.43 9.71
N MET A 116 -14.58 6.13 9.71
CA MET A 116 -14.69 5.36 8.47
C MET A 116 -15.93 5.80 7.68
N ASN A 117 -15.72 6.71 6.74
CA ASN A 117 -16.77 7.16 5.83
C ASN A 117 -17.02 6.17 4.67
N TRP A 118 -16.09 5.23 4.46
CA TRP A 118 -16.19 4.14 3.48
C TRP A 118 -15.42 2.91 3.99
N ARG A 119 -15.62 1.77 3.34
CA ARG A 119 -15.00 0.48 3.66
C ARG A 119 -14.33 -0.12 2.43
N TRP A 120 -13.37 -1.02 2.65
CA TRP A 120 -12.70 -1.78 1.57
C TRP A 120 -13.68 -2.49 0.63
N GLN A 121 -14.79 -3.01 1.15
CA GLN A 121 -15.84 -3.66 0.36
C GLN A 121 -16.48 -2.67 -0.63
N ASP A 122 -16.79 -1.45 -0.19
CA ASP A 122 -17.38 -0.42 -1.04
C ASP A 122 -16.43 -0.09 -2.20
N PHE A 123 -15.11 0.01 -1.91
CA PHE A 123 -14.13 0.21 -2.98
C PHE A 123 -14.09 -0.95 -3.99
N VAL A 124 -14.12 -2.20 -3.51
CA VAL A 124 -14.12 -3.39 -4.36
C VAL A 124 -15.34 -3.43 -5.29
N GLU A 125 -16.52 -3.02 -4.80
CA GLU A 125 -17.75 -3.01 -5.59
C GLU A 125 -17.75 -1.96 -6.70
N HIS A 126 -16.98 -0.88 -6.52
CA HIS A 126 -16.95 0.25 -7.45
C HIS A 126 -15.65 0.37 -8.25
N PHE A 127 -14.63 -0.45 -8.00
CA PHE A 127 -13.35 -0.39 -8.69
C PHE A 127 -12.97 -1.74 -9.32
N PRO A 128 -12.53 -1.78 -10.60
CA PRO A 128 -12.14 -3.00 -11.29
C PRO A 128 -10.82 -3.56 -10.73
N CYS A 129 -10.92 -4.30 -9.63
CA CYS A 129 -9.78 -4.86 -8.89
C CYS A 129 -9.03 -5.95 -9.67
N ASP A 130 -9.68 -6.57 -10.65
CA ASP A 130 -9.11 -7.56 -11.57
C ASP A 130 -8.00 -7.00 -12.47
N GLN A 131 -7.98 -5.68 -12.70
CA GLN A 131 -6.95 -5.00 -13.51
C GLN A 131 -5.68 -4.65 -12.72
N ILE A 132 -5.73 -4.73 -11.39
CA ILE A 132 -4.60 -4.40 -10.54
C ILE A 132 -3.55 -5.51 -10.61
N THR A 133 -2.34 -5.13 -11.03
CA THR A 133 -1.20 -6.03 -11.20
C THR A 133 -0.14 -5.84 -10.10
N HIS A 134 -0.13 -4.69 -9.43
CA HIS A 134 0.82 -4.40 -8.36
C HIS A 134 0.10 -3.94 -7.09
N LEU A 135 0.45 -4.51 -5.96
CA LEU A 135 0.03 -4.05 -4.64
C LEU A 135 1.27 -3.83 -3.75
N SER A 136 1.31 -2.69 -3.10
CA SER A 136 2.22 -2.39 -2.00
C SER A 136 1.41 -2.12 -0.74
N ILE A 137 1.79 -2.74 0.38
CA ILE A 137 1.19 -2.47 1.69
C ILE A 137 2.30 -2.12 2.68
N THR A 138 2.29 -0.87 3.12
CA THR A 138 3.32 -0.30 3.99
C THR A 138 2.70 0.30 5.24
N ASN A 139 3.46 0.36 6.33
CA ASN A 139 3.10 1.15 7.52
C ASN A 139 4.18 2.21 7.73
N GLU A 140 3.79 3.34 8.30
CA GLU A 140 4.76 4.30 8.80
C GLU A 140 5.66 3.61 9.84
N SER A 141 6.96 3.91 9.81
CA SER A 141 7.96 3.28 10.66
C SER A 141 7.69 3.61 12.14
N GLY A 142 6.95 2.74 12.83
CA GLY A 142 6.55 3.02 14.21
C GLY A 142 5.47 2.09 14.76
N TYR A 143 5.59 0.77 14.54
CA TYR A 143 4.85 -0.34 15.19
C TYR A 143 3.31 -0.28 15.27
N ASN A 144 2.68 0.79 14.81
CA ASN A 144 1.24 0.96 14.90
C ASN A 144 0.60 0.09 13.83
N SER A 145 0.19 -1.09 14.25
CA SER A 145 -0.65 -1.95 13.43
C SER A 145 -2.04 -1.36 13.33
N PRO A 146 -2.65 -1.35 12.14
CA PRO A 146 -4.07 -1.13 12.07
C PRO A 146 -4.82 -2.22 12.84
N PRO A 147 -5.92 -1.87 13.54
CA PRO A 147 -6.82 -2.85 14.14
C PRO A 147 -7.24 -3.90 13.11
N ILE A 148 -7.29 -5.18 13.51
CA ILE A 148 -7.61 -6.31 12.63
C ILE A 148 -8.87 -6.06 11.76
N PRO A 149 -10.00 -5.55 12.31
CA PRO A 149 -11.20 -5.33 11.51
C PRO A 149 -11.05 -4.30 10.38
N LEU A 150 -10.03 -3.43 10.46
CA LEU A 150 -9.79 -2.35 9.50
C LEU A 150 -8.82 -2.72 8.38
N ARG A 151 -8.21 -3.91 8.45
CA ARG A 151 -7.23 -4.36 7.47
C ARG A 151 -7.88 -4.63 6.10
N PRO A 152 -7.14 -4.47 4.99
CA PRO A 152 -7.69 -4.53 3.63
C PRO A 152 -7.99 -5.95 3.13
N HIS A 153 -8.45 -6.87 3.99
CA HIS A 153 -8.72 -8.27 3.64
C HIS A 153 -9.63 -8.41 2.40
N ARG A 154 -10.73 -7.64 2.35
CA ARG A 154 -11.69 -7.67 1.24
C ARG A 154 -11.09 -7.16 -0.07
N LEU A 155 -10.27 -6.11 0.02
CA LEU A 155 -9.58 -5.57 -1.15
C LEU A 155 -8.56 -6.58 -1.68
N VAL A 156 -7.69 -7.11 -0.82
CA VAL A 156 -6.66 -8.09 -1.21
C VAL A 156 -7.29 -9.32 -1.87
N ALA A 157 -8.40 -9.82 -1.32
CA ALA A 157 -9.16 -10.95 -1.87
C ALA A 157 -9.84 -10.69 -3.22
N ALA A 158 -9.94 -9.43 -3.68
CA ALA A 158 -10.51 -9.07 -4.97
C ALA A 158 -9.45 -8.91 -6.08
N LEU A 159 -8.15 -8.99 -5.77
CA LEU A 159 -7.07 -8.71 -6.71
C LEU A 159 -6.69 -9.95 -7.53
N GLU A 160 -7.62 -10.43 -8.36
CA GLU A 160 -7.39 -11.62 -9.20
C GLU A 160 -6.31 -11.41 -10.27
N GLY A 161 -6.03 -10.16 -10.67
CA GLY A 161 -4.97 -9.82 -11.63
C GLY A 161 -3.58 -9.65 -11.02
N LEU A 162 -3.42 -9.84 -9.71
CA LEU A 162 -2.21 -9.46 -8.99
C LEU A 162 -0.99 -10.26 -9.46
N ARG A 163 0.07 -9.54 -9.85
CA ARG A 163 1.36 -10.08 -10.32
C ARG A 163 2.50 -9.81 -9.35
N SER A 164 2.46 -8.68 -8.67
CA SER A 164 3.50 -8.23 -7.75
C SER A 164 2.88 -7.79 -6.43
N LEU A 165 3.44 -8.29 -5.33
CA LEU A 165 3.02 -7.92 -3.98
C LEU A 165 4.23 -7.49 -3.14
N THR A 166 4.16 -6.31 -2.55
CA THR A 166 5.14 -5.81 -1.59
C THR A 166 4.50 -5.67 -0.21
N VAL A 167 5.10 -6.29 0.79
CA VAL A 167 4.68 -6.23 2.19
C VAL A 167 5.83 -5.69 3.01
N SER A 168 5.63 -4.54 3.66
CA SER A 168 6.71 -3.86 4.40
C SER A 168 6.54 -3.83 5.92
N ASP A 169 5.58 -4.59 6.43
CA ASP A 169 5.33 -4.75 7.87
C ASP A 169 5.03 -6.22 8.19
N ARG A 170 5.57 -6.71 9.31
CA ARG A 170 5.35 -8.07 9.80
C ARG A 170 3.86 -8.35 10.00
N HIS A 171 3.14 -7.35 10.50
CA HIS A 171 1.71 -7.41 10.71
C HIS A 171 0.92 -7.49 9.42
N HIS A 172 1.50 -7.30 8.24
CA HIS A 172 0.83 -7.47 6.95
C HIS A 172 1.11 -8.82 6.30
N ILE A 173 2.04 -9.62 6.82
CA ILE A 173 2.34 -10.96 6.26
C ILE A 173 1.11 -11.87 6.27
N HIS A 174 0.24 -11.77 7.27
CA HIS A 174 -1.00 -12.54 7.31
C HIS A 174 -1.95 -12.23 6.15
N LEU A 175 -1.85 -11.04 5.51
CA LEU A 175 -2.67 -10.67 4.34
C LEU A 175 -2.30 -11.50 3.10
N LEU A 176 -1.13 -12.16 3.10
CA LEU A 176 -0.79 -13.12 2.05
C LEU A 176 -1.89 -14.19 1.89
N ASN A 177 -2.50 -14.62 3.00
CA ASN A 177 -3.55 -15.64 2.98
C ASN A 177 -4.84 -15.17 2.28
N ASP A 178 -5.04 -13.86 2.14
CA ASP A 178 -6.20 -13.32 1.42
C ASP A 178 -5.94 -13.21 -0.07
N VAL A 179 -4.70 -13.32 -0.54
CA VAL A 179 -4.36 -13.23 -1.97
C VAL A 179 -5.03 -14.40 -2.71
N PRO A 180 -5.89 -14.14 -3.71
CA PRO A 180 -6.61 -15.20 -4.43
C PRO A 180 -5.65 -16.21 -5.04
N LEU A 181 -5.95 -17.51 -4.93
CA LEU A 181 -5.11 -18.56 -5.53
C LEU A 181 -5.00 -18.44 -7.05
N VAL A 182 -6.03 -17.88 -7.70
CA VAL A 182 -6.07 -17.65 -9.15
C VAL A 182 -5.11 -16.54 -9.62
N ALA A 183 -4.65 -15.66 -8.72
CA ALA A 183 -3.86 -14.51 -9.17
C ALA A 183 -2.47 -14.94 -9.69
N PRO A 184 -1.98 -14.40 -10.82
CA PRO A 184 -0.72 -14.83 -11.42
C PRO A 184 0.49 -14.13 -10.78
N ILE A 185 0.71 -14.32 -9.47
CA ILE A 185 1.82 -13.74 -8.74
C ILE A 185 3.15 -14.27 -9.31
N THR A 186 4.03 -13.32 -9.65
CA THR A 186 5.38 -13.57 -10.17
C THR A 186 6.45 -12.97 -9.27
N VAL A 187 6.11 -11.94 -8.50
CA VAL A 187 7.05 -11.27 -7.58
C VAL A 187 6.38 -11.03 -6.23
N VAL A 188 7.07 -11.43 -5.17
CA VAL A 188 6.70 -11.10 -3.80
C VAL A 188 7.91 -10.45 -3.14
N THR A 189 7.73 -9.26 -2.60
CA THR A 189 8.76 -8.55 -1.85
C THR A 189 8.32 -8.43 -0.41
N VAL A 190 9.13 -8.95 0.51
CA VAL A 190 8.94 -8.81 1.95
C VAL A 190 10.08 -7.94 2.46
N ASP A 191 9.75 -6.67 2.71
CA ASP A 191 10.71 -5.65 3.12
C ASP A 191 10.52 -5.27 4.58
N LEU A 192 11.24 -5.94 5.49
CA LEU A 192 11.05 -5.76 6.92
C LEU A 192 12.22 -4.99 7.52
N PRO A 193 12.23 -3.65 7.48
CA PRO A 193 13.32 -2.85 8.05
C PRO A 193 13.44 -3.06 9.56
N GLY A 194 12.30 -3.23 10.24
CA GLY A 194 12.23 -3.59 11.66
C GLY A 194 12.63 -5.03 11.97
N GLY A 195 12.98 -5.82 10.95
CA GLY A 195 13.58 -7.14 11.02
C GLY A 195 12.60 -8.31 10.95
N THR A 196 13.03 -9.40 10.31
CA THR A 196 12.30 -10.67 10.23
C THR A 196 12.50 -11.52 11.48
N VAL A 197 11.54 -12.42 11.76
CA VAL A 197 11.74 -13.59 12.63
C VAL A 197 11.33 -14.88 11.91
N ILE A 198 11.73 -16.03 12.45
CA ILE A 198 11.43 -17.34 11.84
C ILE A 198 9.93 -17.58 11.56
N GLY A 199 9.04 -17.11 12.44
CA GLY A 199 7.59 -17.24 12.26
C GLY A 199 7.06 -16.52 11.01
N ASP A 200 7.70 -15.40 10.63
CA ASP A 200 7.36 -14.65 9.42
C ASP A 200 7.71 -15.49 8.17
N LEU A 201 8.91 -16.08 8.16
CA LEU A 201 9.39 -16.94 7.07
C LEU A 201 8.55 -18.23 6.93
N VAL A 202 8.16 -18.83 8.05
CA VAL A 202 7.27 -20.02 8.07
C VAL A 202 5.91 -19.69 7.47
N ALA A 203 5.33 -18.53 7.80
CA ALA A 203 4.06 -18.10 7.22
C ALA A 203 4.17 -17.93 5.69
N ILE A 204 5.25 -17.30 5.22
CA ILE A 204 5.52 -17.13 3.78
C ILE A 204 5.70 -18.50 3.10
N TRP A 205 6.41 -19.43 3.74
CA TRP A 205 6.64 -20.77 3.21
C TRP A 205 5.33 -21.54 3.04
N HIS A 206 4.46 -21.54 4.04
CA HIS A 206 3.15 -22.17 3.94
C HIS A 206 2.33 -21.57 2.81
N TRP A 207 2.29 -20.23 2.71
CA TRP A 207 1.57 -19.54 1.66
C TRP A 207 2.11 -19.92 0.26
N LEU A 208 3.43 -19.88 0.04
CA LEU A 208 4.04 -20.29 -1.24
C LEU A 208 3.76 -21.76 -1.56
N ARG A 209 3.83 -22.65 -0.57
CA ARG A 209 3.57 -24.08 -0.74
C ARG A 209 2.16 -24.37 -1.25
N TYR A 210 1.15 -23.63 -0.79
CA TYR A 210 -0.22 -23.82 -1.26
C TYR A 210 -0.46 -23.28 -2.67
N ARG A 211 0.41 -22.39 -3.14
CA ARG A 211 0.22 -21.62 -4.37
C ARG A 211 1.06 -22.14 -5.54
N SER A 212 2.25 -22.65 -5.23
CA SER A 212 3.27 -22.93 -6.23
C SER A 212 3.04 -24.29 -6.88
N ALA A 213 2.61 -24.27 -8.14
CA ALA A 213 2.71 -25.43 -9.03
C ALA A 213 4.12 -25.54 -9.65
N ASP A 214 4.82 -24.41 -9.84
CA ASP A 214 6.16 -24.31 -10.41
C ASP A 214 7.03 -23.30 -9.63
N PRO A 215 8.15 -23.73 -8.99
CA PRO A 215 9.05 -22.84 -8.27
C PRO A 215 9.73 -21.77 -9.14
N ALA A 216 9.88 -22.01 -10.44
CA ALA A 216 10.53 -21.07 -11.35
C ALA A 216 9.64 -19.88 -11.72
N SER A 217 8.33 -19.95 -11.46
CA SER A 217 7.38 -18.91 -11.87
C SER A 217 7.32 -17.71 -10.92
N THR A 218 7.83 -17.86 -9.70
CA THR A 218 7.69 -16.88 -8.62
C THR A 218 9.05 -16.49 -8.05
N THR A 219 9.31 -15.20 -7.93
CA THR A 219 10.48 -14.65 -7.25
C THR A 219 10.08 -14.09 -5.88
N LEU A 220 10.68 -14.60 -4.81
CA LEU A 220 10.58 -14.05 -3.47
C LEU A 220 11.81 -13.17 -3.18
N LYS A 221 11.60 -11.90 -2.90
CA LYS A 221 12.62 -10.95 -2.47
C LYS A 221 12.47 -10.70 -0.98
N LEU A 222 13.53 -10.98 -0.22
CA LEU A 222 13.60 -10.68 1.22
C LEU A 222 14.58 -9.52 1.40
N THR A 223 14.08 -8.39 1.92
CA THR A 223 14.86 -7.17 2.18
C THR A 223 14.60 -6.66 3.59
N GLY A 224 15.40 -5.69 4.04
CA GLY A 224 15.37 -5.17 5.41
C GLY A 224 16.40 -5.84 6.30
N THR A 225 16.01 -6.21 7.52
CA THR A 225 16.96 -6.75 8.51
C THR A 225 16.58 -8.14 9.02
N PHE A 226 17.53 -8.86 9.63
CA PHE A 226 17.27 -10.07 10.41
C PHE A 226 17.89 -9.93 11.81
N HIS A 227 17.24 -10.53 12.81
CA HIS A 227 17.70 -10.44 14.20
C HIS A 227 18.57 -11.61 14.61
N GLY A 228 19.58 -11.32 15.42
CA GLY A 228 20.26 -12.30 16.24
C GLY A 228 20.88 -11.63 17.45
N HIS A 229 21.19 -12.42 18.48
CA HIS A 229 21.89 -11.93 19.65
C HIS A 229 23.38 -11.88 19.36
N GLY A 230 24.06 -10.74 19.55
CA GLY A 230 25.52 -10.61 19.47
C GLY A 230 26.13 -10.70 18.06
N MET A 231 27.25 -10.00 17.82
CA MET A 231 27.83 -9.84 16.47
C MET A 231 28.43 -11.14 15.88
N TYR A 232 28.89 -12.06 16.73
CA TYR A 232 29.42 -13.36 16.27
C TYR A 232 28.33 -14.44 16.22
N SER A 233 27.38 -14.42 17.16
CA SER A 233 26.28 -15.37 17.23
C SER A 233 25.10 -15.05 16.30
N ILE A 234 24.98 -13.85 15.74
CA ILE A 234 23.93 -13.50 14.77
C ILE A 234 24.02 -14.31 13.47
N TYR A 235 25.23 -14.53 12.95
CA TYR A 235 25.43 -15.35 11.74
C TYR A 235 25.23 -16.84 12.03
N GLU A 236 25.69 -17.32 13.18
CA GLU A 236 25.45 -18.72 13.61
C GLU A 236 23.97 -18.99 13.81
N GLN A 237 23.24 -18.07 14.46
CA GLN A 237 21.79 -18.15 14.63
C GLN A 237 21.06 -18.11 13.29
N TYR A 238 21.47 -17.25 12.36
CA TYR A 238 20.93 -17.23 11.01
C TYR A 238 21.14 -18.58 10.31
N HIS A 239 22.37 -19.11 10.32
CA HIS A 239 22.69 -20.39 9.68
C HIS A 239 21.95 -21.57 10.28
N TYR A 240 21.74 -21.57 11.60
CA TYR A 240 21.06 -22.68 12.27
C TYR A 240 19.53 -22.58 12.21
N MET A 241 18.96 -21.37 12.31
CA MET A 241 17.52 -21.16 12.44
C MET A 241 16.83 -20.78 11.13
N GLU A 242 17.37 -19.78 10.42
CA GLU A 242 16.70 -19.23 9.23
C GLU A 242 17.12 -19.93 7.95
N ALA A 243 18.42 -20.27 7.78
CA ALA A 243 18.92 -20.87 6.54
C ALA A 243 18.17 -22.15 6.10
N PRO A 244 17.77 -23.07 7.00
CA PRO A 244 16.92 -24.21 6.63
C PRO A 244 15.54 -23.77 6.09
N THR A 245 14.97 -22.71 6.66
CA THR A 245 13.68 -22.16 6.21
C THR A 245 13.83 -21.45 4.86
N ILE A 246 14.94 -20.74 4.63
CA ILE A 246 15.27 -20.14 3.34
C ILE A 246 15.45 -21.22 2.26
N ALA A 247 16.16 -22.32 2.58
CA ALA A 247 16.28 -23.45 1.68
C ALA A 247 14.92 -24.09 1.36
N ALA A 248 14.02 -24.19 2.35
CA ALA A 248 12.66 -24.67 2.13
C ALA A 248 11.82 -23.71 1.25
N LEU A 249 12.02 -22.40 1.37
CA LEU A 249 11.40 -21.40 0.48
C LEU A 249 11.88 -21.54 -0.96
N GLN A 250 13.17 -21.86 -1.17
CA GLN A 250 13.75 -22.09 -2.50
C GLN A 250 13.12 -23.28 -3.24
N MET A 251 12.47 -24.20 -2.53
CA MET A 251 11.70 -25.27 -3.17
C MET A 251 10.41 -24.80 -3.84
N HIS A 252 9.96 -23.56 -3.57
CA HIS A 252 8.69 -23.02 -4.05
C HIS A 252 8.82 -21.69 -4.79
N ALA A 253 9.96 -21.02 -4.70
CA ALA A 253 10.22 -19.75 -5.39
C ALA A 253 11.72 -19.55 -5.62
N ALA A 254 12.08 -18.74 -6.61
CA ALA A 254 13.42 -18.17 -6.70
C ALA A 254 13.61 -17.14 -5.57
N VAL A 255 14.42 -17.46 -4.56
CA VAL A 255 14.64 -16.58 -3.40
C VAL A 255 15.85 -15.68 -3.62
N ILE A 256 15.63 -14.36 -3.51
CA ILE A 256 16.66 -13.33 -3.47
C ILE A 256 16.65 -12.76 -2.04
N ASP A 257 17.64 -13.12 -1.23
CA ASP A 257 17.79 -12.61 0.13
C ASP A 257 18.90 -11.55 0.17
N THR A 258 18.52 -10.30 0.42
CA THR A 258 19.46 -9.18 0.60
C THR A 258 19.28 -8.51 1.96
N ARG A 259 18.73 -9.24 2.95
CA ARG A 259 18.60 -8.73 4.32
C ARG A 259 19.98 -8.56 4.95
N VAL A 260 20.10 -7.56 5.82
CA VAL A 260 21.33 -7.28 6.58
C VAL A 260 21.13 -7.59 8.06
N PRO A 261 22.18 -8.00 8.80
CA PRO A 261 22.06 -8.23 10.24
C PRO A 261 21.65 -6.94 10.95
N ASN A 262 20.63 -6.99 11.81
CA ASN A 262 20.29 -5.90 12.71
C ASN A 262 21.30 -5.87 13.87
N ILE A 263 22.42 -5.19 13.65
CA ILE A 263 23.42 -4.94 14.69
C ILE A 263 22.89 -3.81 15.56
N ALA A 264 22.01 -4.13 16.51
CA ALA A 264 21.75 -3.20 17.60
C ALA A 264 23.10 -2.89 18.25
N THR A 265 23.58 -1.65 18.10
CA THR A 265 24.82 -1.17 18.71
C THR A 265 24.72 -1.39 20.20
N THR A 266 25.24 -2.53 20.67
CA THR A 266 25.41 -2.84 22.08
C THR A 266 26.69 -2.14 22.53
N HIS A 267 26.74 -0.81 22.39
CA HIS A 267 27.78 0.03 22.95
C HIS A 267 27.09 1.16 23.68
N LEU A 268 26.90 0.95 24.99
CA LEU A 268 27.13 1.89 26.10
C LEU A 268 26.30 1.49 27.33
N ALA A 269 26.64 0.35 27.93
CA ALA A 269 26.32 0.09 29.36
C ALA A 269 27.33 -0.86 30.04
N SER A 270 28.51 -1.04 29.46
CA SER A 270 29.61 -1.77 30.10
C SER A 270 30.89 -1.00 29.85
N HIS A 271 31.08 0.06 30.62
CA HIS A 271 32.35 0.46 31.23
C HIS A 271 32.16 1.77 32.02
N ILE A 272 32.22 1.61 33.36
CA ILE A 272 32.63 2.56 34.41
C ILE A 272 31.57 3.59 34.84
#